data_AF-A0A7S1R0J0-F1
#
_entry.id   AF-A0A7S1R0J0-F1
#
_cell.length_a   1.000
_cell.length_b   1.000
_cell.length_c   1.000
_cell.angle_alpha   90.00
_cell.angle_beta   90.00
_cell.angle_gamma   90.00
#
_symmetry.space_group_name_H-M   'P 1'
#
loop_
_entity.id
_entity.type
_entity.pdbx_description
1 polymer ?
#
loop_
_entity_poly.entity_id
_entity_poly.type
_entity_poly.pdbx_seq_one_letter_code
_entity_poly.pdbx_strand_id
1 'polypeptide(L)'
;AQARLVEHGPNLLDPPEKEYFLGILLTQMKNVIFLLTMCAACLCWIIGDEVKASVMIGIVCFVCLANTIGEYSAQDAAEALAKMASPKARVIRAGQEAEIETKDLVVGDVVKLYMGDV
;
A
#
# COMPACT_ATOMS: atom_id res chain seq x y z
N ALA A 1 -3.47 -26.11 -19.64
CA ALA A 1 -3.60 -25.22 -18.48
C ALA A 1 -2.44 -25.40 -17.51
N GLN A 2 -2.31 -26.53 -16.81
CA GLN A 2 -1.21 -26.76 -15.82
C GLN A 2 0.20 -26.53 -16.37
N ALA A 3 0.54 -27.06 -17.55
CA ALA A 3 1.87 -26.85 -18.14
C ALA A 3 2.20 -25.36 -18.40
N ARG A 4 1.20 -24.57 -18.83
CA ARG A 4 1.36 -23.13 -19.08
C ARG A 4 1.46 -22.32 -17.79
N LEU A 5 0.82 -22.78 -16.72
CA LEU A 5 0.89 -22.15 -15.39
C LEU A 5 2.30 -22.34 -14.79
N VAL A 6 2.93 -23.49 -15.05
CA VAL A 6 4.33 -23.74 -14.69
C VAL A 6 5.30 -22.88 -15.52
N GLU A 7 5.00 -22.67 -16.81
CA GLU A 7 5.87 -21.92 -17.73
C GLU A 7 5.76 -20.40 -17.56
N HIS A 8 4.56 -19.86 -17.38
CA HIS A 8 4.31 -18.42 -17.31
C HIS A 8 4.12 -17.90 -15.89
N GLY A 9 3.99 -18.78 -14.90
CA GLY A 9 3.63 -18.40 -13.54
C GLY A 9 2.15 -18.04 -13.39
N PRO A 10 1.73 -17.69 -12.17
CA PRO A 10 0.36 -17.28 -11.91
C PRO A 10 0.07 -15.91 -12.52
N ASN A 11 -1.20 -15.67 -12.86
CA ASN A 11 -1.69 -14.37 -13.31
C ASN A 11 -1.88 -13.42 -12.10
N LEU A 12 -0.76 -13.06 -11.49
CA LEU A 12 -0.64 -12.14 -10.36
C LEU A 12 0.37 -11.06 -10.75
N LEU A 13 0.02 -9.80 -10.51
CA LEU A 13 0.98 -8.71 -10.54
C LEU A 13 1.82 -8.76 -9.27
N ASP A 14 3.10 -8.38 -9.37
CA ASP A 14 3.93 -8.22 -8.20
C ASP A 14 3.27 -7.20 -7.26
N PRO A 15 3.06 -7.56 -5.97
CA PRO A 15 2.49 -6.62 -5.02
C PRO A 15 3.41 -5.40 -4.92
N PRO A 16 2.85 -4.17 -4.82
CA PRO A 16 3.67 -2.99 -4.59
C PRO A 16 4.51 -3.20 -3.32
N GLU A 17 5.76 -2.76 -3.35
CA GLU A 17 6.64 -2.87 -2.20
C GLU A 17 5.99 -2.20 -0.98
N LYS A 18 5.88 -2.93 0.12
CA LYS A 18 5.43 -2.34 1.39
C LYS A 18 6.44 -1.29 1.81
N GLU A 19 5.96 -0.07 2.08
CA GLU A 19 6.83 0.90 2.70
C GLU A 19 7.11 0.48 4.15
N TYR A 20 8.37 0.26 4.47
CA TYR A 20 8.78 -0.01 5.84
C TYR A 20 8.48 1.19 6.73
N PHE A 21 8.25 0.94 8.03
CA PHE A 21 8.00 1.99 9.02
C PHE A 21 9.03 3.13 8.97
N LEU A 22 10.33 2.82 8.80
CA LEU A 22 11.38 3.82 8.62
C LEU A 22 11.24 4.59 7.31
N GLY A 23 10.81 3.95 6.22
CA GLY A 23 10.55 4.60 4.94
C GLY A 23 9.45 5.64 5.05
N ILE A 24 8.32 5.27 5.65
CA ILE A 24 7.19 6.18 5.90
C ILE A 24 7.64 7.36 6.78
N LEU A 25 8.42 7.10 7.83
CA LEU A 25 8.97 8.15 8.70
C LEU A 25 9.89 9.12 7.95
N LEU A 26 10.78 8.61 7.08
CA LEU A 26 11.66 9.43 6.25
C LEU A 26 10.88 10.28 5.25
N THR A 27 9.75 9.79 4.74
CA THR A 27 8.84 10.56 3.88
C THR A 27 8.23 11.74 4.63
N GLN A 28 7.85 11.56 5.91
CA GLN A 28 7.36 12.67 6.73
C GLN A 28 8.41 13.77 6.92
N MET A 29 9.69 13.42 7.04
CA MET A 29 10.78 14.41 7.16
C MET A 29 10.98 15.24 5.89
N LYS A 30 10.57 14.73 4.72
CA LYS A 30 10.60 15.45 3.45
C LYS A 30 9.38 16.35 3.24
N ASN A 31 8.38 16.26 4.10
CA ASN A 31 7.15 17.04 3.99
C ASN A 31 7.43 18.53 4.21
N VAL A 32 6.91 19.38 3.32
CA VAL A 32 7.08 20.85 3.40
C VAL A 32 6.58 21.41 4.73
N ILE A 33 5.48 20.90 5.27
CA ILE A 33 4.93 21.35 6.56
C ILE A 33 5.87 20.98 7.71
N PHE A 34 6.45 19.78 7.69
CA PHE A 34 7.45 19.36 8.67
C PHE A 34 8.66 20.29 8.63
N LEU A 35 9.20 20.54 7.43
CA LEU A 35 10.35 21.43 7.23
C LEU A 35 10.06 22.85 7.68
N LEU A 36 8.89 23.41 7.33
CA LEU A 36 8.46 24.75 7.78
C LEU A 36 8.39 24.83 9.30
N THR A 37 7.86 23.79 9.94
CA THR A 37 7.73 23.76 11.39
C THR A 37 9.09 23.64 12.08
N MET A 38 10.00 22.84 11.53
CA MET A 38 11.38 22.77 12.00
C MET A 38 12.12 24.11 11.82
N CYS A 39 11.92 24.80 10.69
CA CYS A 39 12.47 26.15 10.50
C CYS A 39 11.93 27.13 11.54
N ALA A 40 10.63 27.12 11.81
CA ALA A 40 10.01 27.98 12.82
C ALA A 40 10.54 27.65 14.23
N ALA A 41 10.68 26.37 14.58
CA ALA A 41 11.26 25.95 15.86
C ALA A 41 12.71 26.42 16.02
N CYS A 42 13.54 26.32 14.96
CA CYS A 42 14.90 26.85 14.96
C CYS A 42 14.93 28.37 15.18
N LEU A 43 14.02 29.12 14.54
CA LEU A 43 13.92 30.58 14.74
C LEU A 43 13.53 30.92 16.18
N CYS A 44 12.56 30.21 16.78
CA CYS A 44 12.21 30.39 18.19
C CYS A 44 13.40 30.12 19.12
N TRP A 45 14.19 29.09 18.83
CA TRP A 45 15.38 28.76 19.62
C TRP A 45 16.44 29.86 19.54
N ILE A 46 16.69 30.43 18.36
CA ILE A 46 17.63 31.55 18.16
C ILE A 46 17.17 32.81 18.93
N ILE A 47 15.87 33.05 19.01
CA ILE A 47 15.27 34.18 19.74
C ILE A 47 15.33 33.97 21.27
N GLY A 48 15.71 32.78 21.74
CA GLY A 48 15.77 32.41 23.16
C GLY A 48 14.43 31.92 23.73
N ASP A 49 13.44 31.65 22.88
CA ASP A 49 12.16 31.07 23.29
C ASP A 49 12.22 29.53 23.23
N GLU A 50 12.98 28.96 24.16
CA GLU A 50 13.22 27.52 24.25
C GLU A 50 11.93 26.73 24.56
N VAL A 51 10.99 27.36 25.27
CA VAL A 51 9.69 26.73 25.61
C VAL A 51 8.86 26.55 24.34
N LYS A 52 8.71 27.58 23.50
CA LYS A 52 7.97 27.41 22.24
C LYS A 52 8.66 26.44 21.29
N ALA A 53 10.00 26.53 21.17
CA ALA A 53 10.75 25.64 20.31
C ALA A 53 10.57 24.16 20.71
N SER A 54 10.70 23.85 22.00
CA SER A 54 10.55 22.48 22.52
C SER A 54 9.12 21.94 22.37
N VAL A 55 8.10 22.76 22.64
CA VAL A 55 6.69 22.38 22.43
C VAL A 55 6.42 22.11 20.95
N MET A 56 6.93 22.93 20.05
CA MET A 56 6.72 22.79 18.61
C MET A 56 7.35 21.50 18.07
N ILE A 57 8.59 21.20 18.49
CA ILE A 57 9.26 19.93 18.15
C ILE A 57 8.47 18.74 18.70
N GLY A 58 8.01 18.81 19.96
CA GLY A 58 7.22 17.74 20.58
C GLY A 58 5.93 17.44 19.81
N ILE A 59 5.19 18.48 19.40
CA ILE A 59 3.97 18.32 18.60
C ILE A 59 4.27 17.68 17.25
N VAL A 60 5.30 18.16 16.55
CA VAL A 60 5.68 17.61 15.23
C VAL A 60 6.09 16.15 15.34
N CYS A 61 6.90 15.79 16.34
CA CYS A 61 7.28 14.40 16.57
C CYS A 61 6.06 13.52 16.85
N PHE A 62 5.13 13.99 17.67
CA PHE A 62 3.89 13.26 17.97
C PHE A 62 3.05 13.04 16.71
N VAL A 63 2.81 14.09 15.93
CA VAL A 63 2.04 14.01 14.68
C VAL A 63 2.72 13.10 13.67
N CYS A 64 4.05 13.20 13.54
CA CYS A 64 4.84 12.36 12.64
C CYS A 64 4.71 10.87 13.00
N LEU A 65 4.82 10.54 14.29
CA LEU A 65 4.64 9.16 14.78
C LEU A 65 3.21 8.66 14.58
N ALA A 66 2.21 9.47 14.93
CA ALA A 66 0.80 9.11 14.75
C ALA A 66 0.46 8.84 13.28
N ASN A 67 0.94 9.70 12.37
CA ASN A 67 0.76 9.49 10.93
C ASN A 67 1.49 8.24 10.44
N THR A 68 2.72 8.00 10.90
CA THR A 68 3.50 6.81 10.49
C THR A 68 2.80 5.52 10.91
N ILE A 69 2.27 5.47 12.13
CA ILE A 69 1.50 4.32 12.63
C ILE A 69 0.17 4.16 11.85
N GLY A 70 -0.51 5.27 11.57
CA GLY A 70 -1.76 5.26 10.80
C GLY A 70 -1.57 4.75 9.38
N GLU A 71 -0.55 5.25 8.68
CA GLU A 71 -0.21 4.84 7.31
C GLU A 71 0.19 3.36 7.28
N TYR A 72 1.04 2.92 8.21
CA TYR A 72 1.45 1.53 8.31
C TYR A 72 0.25 0.59 8.55
N SER A 73 -0.66 0.97 9.45
CA SER A 73 -1.89 0.21 9.69
C SER A 73 -2.84 0.21 8.49
N ALA A 74 -2.88 1.30 7.71
CA ALA A 74 -3.70 1.39 6.51
C ALA A 74 -3.20 0.45 5.40
N GLN A 75 -1.88 0.34 5.24
CA GLN A 75 -1.27 -0.61 4.29
C GLN A 75 -1.66 -2.06 4.62
N ASP A 76 -1.59 -2.46 5.90
CA ASP A 76 -1.97 -3.81 6.32
C ASP A 76 -3.46 -4.09 6.09
N ALA A 77 -4.33 -3.11 6.35
CA ALA A 77 -5.76 -3.24 6.09
C ALA A 77 -6.07 -3.38 4.58
N ALA A 78 -5.40 -2.58 3.74
CA ALA A 78 -5.55 -2.65 2.29
C ALA A 78 -5.06 -4.00 1.74
N GLU A 79 -3.94 -4.53 2.25
CA GLU A 79 -3.44 -5.84 1.84
C GLU A 79 -4.40 -6.97 2.24
N ALA A 80 -4.98 -6.91 3.44
CA ALA A 80 -5.96 -7.88 3.90
C ALA A 80 -7.22 -7.88 3.00
N LEU A 81 -7.72 -6.69 2.65
CA LEU A 81 -8.84 -6.55 1.72
C LEU A 81 -8.51 -7.12 0.34
N ALA A 82 -7.32 -6.83 -0.20
CA ALA A 82 -6.87 -7.36 -1.48
C ALA A 82 -6.83 -8.90 -1.48
N LYS A 83 -6.37 -9.53 -0.40
CA LYS A 83 -6.36 -11.00 -0.25
C LYS A 83 -7.75 -11.60 -0.18
N MET A 84 -8.71 -10.92 0.46
CA MET A 84 -10.10 -11.39 0.56
C MET A 84 -10.85 -11.26 -0.77
N ALA A 85 -10.52 -10.26 -1.57
CA ALA A 85 -11.19 -9.97 -2.83
C ALA A 85 -10.79 -10.92 -3.97
N SER A 86 -9.96 -11.94 -3.73
CA SER A 86 -9.36 -12.82 -4.74
C SER A 86 -10.33 -13.08 -5.90
N PRO A 87 -10.18 -12.35 -7.02
CA PRO A 87 -11.19 -12.36 -8.05
C PRO A 87 -11.29 -13.77 -8.60
N LYS A 88 -12.52 -14.20 -8.85
CA LYS A 88 -12.80 -15.48 -9.50
C LYS A 88 -13.17 -15.21 -10.93
N ALA A 89 -12.65 -16.03 -11.83
CA ALA A 89 -12.96 -15.98 -13.25
C ALA A 89 -13.65 -17.27 -13.67
N ARG A 90 -14.68 -17.14 -14.51
CA ARG A 90 -15.33 -18.29 -15.15
C ARG A 90 -14.64 -18.58 -16.47
N VAL A 91 -14.16 -19.81 -16.61
CA VAL A 91 -13.44 -20.26 -17.80
C VAL A 91 -14.07 -21.52 -18.36
N ILE A 92 -13.91 -21.74 -19.66
CA ILE A 92 -14.27 -23.00 -20.30
C ILE A 92 -12.97 -23.80 -20.51
N ARG A 93 -12.82 -24.90 -19.76
CA ARG A 93 -11.67 -25.83 -19.86
C ARG A 93 -12.21 -27.23 -20.13
N ALA A 94 -11.60 -27.94 -21.07
CA ALA A 94 -12.06 -29.27 -21.52
C ALA A 94 -13.56 -29.34 -21.90
N GLY A 95 -14.11 -28.23 -22.40
CA GLY A 95 -15.52 -28.14 -22.80
C GLY A 95 -16.52 -27.95 -21.65
N GLN A 96 -16.05 -27.80 -20.40
CA GLN A 96 -16.89 -27.54 -19.24
C GLN A 96 -16.63 -26.16 -18.65
N GLU A 97 -17.68 -25.51 -18.16
CA GLU A 97 -17.57 -24.27 -17.38
C GLU A 97 -17.04 -24.58 -15.98
N ALA A 98 -15.97 -23.87 -15.60
CA ALA A 98 -15.36 -23.95 -14.29
C ALA A 98 -15.08 -22.54 -13.77
N GLU A 99 -15.29 -22.33 -12.47
CA GLU A 99 -14.90 -21.11 -11.78
C GLU A 99 -13.54 -21.35 -11.12
N ILE A 100 -12.54 -20.55 -11.49
CA ILE A 100 -11.16 -20.64 -10.99
C ILE A 100 -10.75 -19.31 -10.37
N GLU A 101 -9.75 -19.31 -9.50
CA GLU A 101 -9.15 -18.07 -9.03
C GLU A 101 -8.42 -17.38 -10.20
N THR A 102 -8.52 -16.05 -10.30
CA THR A 102 -7.90 -15.28 -11.39
C THR A 102 -6.39 -15.48 -11.47
N LYS A 103 -5.72 -15.81 -10.35
CA LYS A 103 -4.29 -16.15 -10.33
C LYS A 103 -3.95 -17.44 -11.09
N ASP A 104 -4.91 -18.34 -11.26
CA ASP A 104 -4.73 -19.63 -11.96
C ASP A 104 -5.11 -19.56 -13.44
N LEU A 105 -5.49 -18.36 -13.91
CA LEU A 105 -5.81 -18.08 -15.29
C LEU A 105 -4.54 -18.04 -16.12
N VAL A 106 -4.55 -18.68 -17.30
CA VAL A 106 -3.37 -18.76 -18.15
C VAL A 106 -3.68 -18.31 -19.57
N VAL A 107 -2.63 -17.88 -20.28
CA VAL A 107 -2.75 -17.52 -21.70
C VAL A 107 -3.39 -18.66 -22.48
N GLY A 108 -4.49 -18.36 -23.17
CA GLY A 108 -5.27 -19.29 -23.99
C GLY A 108 -6.41 -20.02 -23.27
N ASP A 109 -6.78 -19.64 -22.04
CA ASP A 109 -8.10 -19.94 -21.49
C ASP A 109 -9.19 -19.13 -22.19
N VAL A 110 -10.39 -19.70 -22.32
CA VAL A 110 -11.59 -18.99 -22.78
C VAL A 110 -12.37 -18.49 -21.57
N VAL A 111 -12.38 -17.17 -21.36
CA VAL A 111 -13.07 -16.53 -20.23
C VAL A 111 -14.50 -16.20 -20.63
N LYS A 112 -15.47 -16.51 -19.77
CA LYS A 112 -16.89 -16.19 -19.94
C LYS A 112 -17.24 -15.01 -19.03
N LEU A 113 -17.59 -13.88 -19.63
CA LEU A 113 -17.92 -12.64 -18.95
C LEU A 113 -19.42 -12.36 -19.00
N TYR A 114 -19.98 -11.94 -17.88
CA TYR A 114 -21.33 -11.40 -17.78
C TYR A 114 -21.28 -9.88 -17.59
N MET A 115 -22.42 -9.24 -17.81
CA MET A 115 -22.55 -7.81 -17.59
C MET A 115 -22.36 -7.50 -16.09
N GLY A 116 -21.32 -6.74 -15.75
CA GLY A 116 -20.96 -6.42 -14.36
C GLY A 116 -19.76 -7.19 -13.81
N ASP A 117 -19.21 -8.16 -14.55
CA ASP A 117 -17.94 -8.81 -14.19
C ASP A 117 -16.76 -7.84 -14.43
N VAL A 118 -15.72 -7.97 -13.60
CA VAL A 118 -14.50 -7.14 -13.60
C VAL A 118 -13.27 -7.99 -13.90
#